data_AF-A0AAD8XWQ1-F1
#
_entry.id   AF-A0AAD8XWQ1-F1
#
_cell.length_a   1.000
_cell.length_b   1.000
_cell.length_c   1.000
_cell.angle_alpha   90.00
_cell.angle_beta   90.00
_cell.angle_gamma   90.00
#
_symmetry.space_group_name_H-M   'P 1'
#
loop_
_entity.id
_entity.type
_entity.pdbx_description
1 polymer ?
#
loop_
_entity_poly.entity_id
_entity_poly.type
_entity_poly.pdbx_seq_one_letter_code
_entity_poly.pdbx_strand_id
1 'polypeptide(L)'
;MPLSYDQREYLRQQGANINQHGTIYRSGASLPYTKKLEVASAYSTERDAAGGKRPNISTIAQQCGVSRGYVRKVEEELHEFGRTLQHDERRKHNSLSNTGLCSESFSNEDITHEEKNGADKFALQLEMAIASGFFCPGDVHVLDNASIHYGGDNSNLEEWLYDTVGVLLVFLPARSPELNPIEQVWKILVNKLQRVPLGVMRSAGSHACAHAAIEILSTITHEEVEGCYRYCNYL
;
A
#
# COMPACT_ATOMS: atom_id res chain seq x y z
N MET A 1 -6.56 -31.90 -13.78
CA MET A 1 -7.80 -32.38 -13.13
C MET A 1 -8.29 -31.32 -12.16
N PRO A 2 -9.59 -30.98 -12.13
CA PRO A 2 -10.12 -30.05 -11.14
C PRO A 2 -9.95 -30.63 -9.72
N LEU A 3 -9.57 -29.77 -8.76
CA LEU A 3 -9.41 -30.14 -7.36
C LEU A 3 -10.75 -30.63 -6.78
N SER A 4 -10.72 -31.74 -6.03
CA SER A 4 -11.87 -32.26 -5.28
C SER A 4 -12.29 -31.29 -4.17
N TYR A 5 -13.49 -31.48 -3.64
CA TYR A 5 -13.99 -30.66 -2.51
C TYR A 5 -13.03 -30.71 -1.31
N ASP A 6 -12.60 -31.92 -0.93
CA ASP A 6 -11.69 -32.12 0.21
C ASP A 6 -10.33 -31.44 0.00
N GLN A 7 -9.82 -31.47 -1.23
CA GLN A 7 -8.57 -30.77 -1.58
C GLN A 7 -8.71 -29.25 -1.49
N ARG A 8 -9.86 -28.70 -1.92
CA ARG A 8 -10.12 -27.26 -1.81
C ARG A 8 -10.23 -26.82 -0.36
N GLU A 9 -10.85 -27.64 0.48
CA GLU A 9 -11.03 -27.32 1.89
C GLU A 9 -9.73 -27.44 2.69
N TYR A 10 -8.91 -28.45 2.40
CA TYR A 10 -7.54 -28.53 2.92
C TYR A 10 -6.71 -27.29 2.57
N LEU A 11 -6.74 -26.85 1.31
CA LEU A 11 -5.99 -25.67 0.86
C LEU A 11 -6.46 -24.38 1.56
N ARG A 12 -7.77 -24.22 1.77
CA ARG A 12 -8.33 -23.10 2.53
C ARG A 12 -7.88 -23.08 3.98
N GLN A 13 -7.83 -24.24 4.64
CA GLN A 13 -7.29 -24.37 6.00
C GLN A 13 -5.81 -23.97 6.08
N GLN A 14 -5.04 -24.15 5.00
CA GLN A 14 -3.64 -23.70 4.89
C GLN A 14 -3.49 -22.21 4.48
N GLY A 15 -4.59 -21.45 4.43
CA GLY A 15 -4.61 -20.04 4.07
C GLY A 15 -4.45 -19.75 2.57
N ALA A 16 -4.68 -20.75 1.72
CA ALA A 16 -4.64 -20.59 0.27
C ALA A 16 -6.05 -20.37 -0.31
N ASN A 17 -6.12 -19.48 -1.28
CA ASN A 17 -7.30 -19.19 -2.08
C ASN A 17 -7.18 -19.85 -3.45
N ILE A 18 -8.34 -20.08 -4.08
CA ILE A 18 -8.41 -20.71 -5.41
C ILE A 18 -9.26 -19.79 -6.28
N ASN A 19 -8.69 -19.32 -7.39
CA ASN A 19 -9.44 -18.47 -8.32
C ASN A 19 -10.42 -19.30 -9.17
N GLN A 20 -11.26 -18.62 -9.96
CA GLN A 20 -12.21 -19.26 -10.89
C GLN A 20 -11.55 -20.17 -11.96
N HIS A 21 -10.22 -20.06 -12.13
CA HIS A 21 -9.42 -20.86 -13.07
C HIS A 21 -8.71 -22.04 -12.38
N GLY A 22 -8.90 -22.24 -11.07
CA GLY A 22 -8.28 -23.33 -10.31
C GLY A 22 -6.84 -23.04 -9.86
N THR A 23 -6.32 -21.83 -10.07
CA THR A 23 -5.00 -21.43 -9.58
C THR A 23 -5.05 -21.21 -8.08
N ILE A 24 -4.14 -21.88 -7.36
CA ILE A 24 -3.94 -21.72 -5.93
C ILE A 24 -3.04 -20.50 -5.69
N TYR A 25 -3.46 -19.58 -4.84
CA TYR A 25 -2.69 -18.40 -4.47
C TYR A 25 -2.94 -18.05 -3.02
N ARG A 26 -1.97 -17.42 -2.34
CA ARG A 26 -2.20 -16.83 -1.02
C ARG A 26 -2.54 -15.35 -1.20
N SER A 27 -3.50 -14.83 -0.43
CA SER A 27 -3.82 -13.41 -0.48
C SER A 27 -2.57 -12.61 -0.12
N GLY A 28 -2.15 -11.74 -1.01
CA GLY A 28 -0.94 -10.94 -0.87
C GLY A 28 0.39 -11.56 -1.30
N ALA A 29 0.41 -12.84 -1.68
CA ALA A 29 1.59 -13.42 -2.31
C ALA A 29 1.65 -13.04 -3.79
N SER A 30 2.78 -12.48 -4.23
CA SER A 30 3.09 -12.32 -5.64
C SER A 30 3.19 -13.68 -6.34
N LEU A 31 2.64 -13.78 -7.57
CA LEU A 31 2.80 -14.99 -8.37
C LEU A 31 4.29 -15.26 -8.66
N PRO A 32 4.70 -16.54 -8.78
CA PRO A 32 6.08 -16.89 -9.10
C PRO A 32 6.58 -16.20 -10.37
N TYR A 33 7.87 -15.83 -10.41
CA TYR A 33 8.46 -15.16 -11.57
C TYR A 33 8.29 -15.95 -12.88
N THR A 34 8.31 -17.28 -12.81
CA THR A 34 8.01 -18.16 -13.96
C THR A 34 6.64 -17.90 -14.57
N LYS A 35 5.63 -17.60 -13.75
CA LYS A 35 4.28 -17.25 -14.22
C LYS A 35 4.24 -15.88 -14.87
N LYS A 36 5.08 -14.95 -14.40
CA LYS A 36 5.28 -13.63 -15.01
C LYS A 36 5.89 -13.75 -16.41
N LEU A 37 6.90 -14.61 -16.58
CA LEU A 37 7.51 -14.93 -17.88
C LEU A 37 6.52 -15.57 -18.84
N GLU A 38 5.69 -16.50 -18.35
CA GLU A 38 4.62 -17.13 -19.15
C GLU A 38 3.67 -16.08 -19.72
N VAL A 39 3.19 -15.15 -18.89
CA VAL A 39 2.31 -14.06 -19.31
C VAL A 39 2.99 -13.11 -20.29
N ALA A 40 4.26 -12.76 -20.05
CA ALA A 40 5.02 -11.87 -20.94
C ALA A 40 5.28 -12.48 -22.32
N SER A 41 5.55 -13.78 -22.37
CA SER A 41 5.72 -14.54 -23.60
C SER A 41 4.43 -14.59 -24.41
N ALA A 42 3.30 -14.91 -23.75
CA ALA A 42 1.98 -14.92 -24.39
C ALA A 42 1.61 -13.54 -24.94
N TYR A 43 1.83 -12.49 -24.14
CA TYR A 43 1.57 -11.11 -24.54
C TYR A 43 2.40 -10.69 -25.75
N SER A 44 3.72 -10.97 -25.74
CA SER A 44 4.61 -10.60 -26.85
C SER A 44 4.25 -11.34 -28.14
N THR A 45 3.93 -12.63 -28.04
CA THR A 45 3.50 -13.45 -29.18
C THR A 45 2.22 -12.91 -29.83
N GLU A 46 1.22 -12.57 -29.03
CA GLU A 46 -0.02 -11.96 -29.56
C GLU A 46 0.22 -10.58 -30.17
N ARG A 47 1.11 -9.78 -29.57
CA ARG A 47 1.44 -8.44 -30.07
C ARG A 47 2.12 -8.52 -31.43
N ASP A 48 3.05 -9.44 -31.58
CA ASP A 48 3.79 -9.64 -32.83
C ASP A 48 2.86 -10.17 -33.93
N ALA A 49 1.97 -11.12 -33.59
CA ALA A 49 0.94 -11.61 -34.50
C ALA A 49 -0.05 -10.51 -34.93
N ALA A 50 -0.29 -9.51 -34.07
CA ALA A 50 -1.14 -8.36 -34.35
C ALA A 50 -0.40 -7.19 -35.04
N GLY A 51 0.85 -7.37 -35.45
CA GLY A 51 1.64 -6.33 -36.11
C GLY A 51 2.01 -5.17 -35.18
N GLY A 52 2.29 -5.46 -33.91
CA GLY A 52 2.65 -4.47 -32.90
C GLY A 52 1.46 -3.85 -32.17
N LYS A 53 0.22 -4.18 -32.55
CA LYS A 53 -0.98 -3.68 -31.87
C LYS A 53 -1.12 -4.32 -30.49
N ARG A 54 -1.63 -3.53 -29.54
CA ARG A 54 -1.92 -3.97 -28.17
C ARG A 54 -2.87 -5.21 -28.18
N PRO A 55 -2.45 -6.35 -27.62
CA PRO A 55 -3.27 -7.56 -27.52
C PRO A 55 -4.51 -7.42 -26.64
N ASN A 56 -5.44 -8.37 -26.75
CA ASN A 56 -6.59 -8.42 -25.86
C ASN A 56 -6.19 -9.07 -24.51
N ILE A 57 -5.97 -8.23 -23.50
CA ILE A 57 -5.56 -8.66 -22.16
C ILE A 57 -6.51 -9.66 -21.51
N SER A 58 -7.77 -9.74 -21.91
CA SER A 58 -8.73 -10.70 -21.37
C SER A 58 -8.49 -12.11 -21.92
N THR A 59 -8.12 -12.20 -23.19
CA THR A 59 -7.73 -13.46 -23.86
C THR A 59 -6.46 -14.00 -23.25
N ILE A 60 -5.43 -13.16 -23.07
CA ILE A 60 -4.16 -13.53 -22.44
C ILE A 60 -4.38 -13.96 -20.98
N ALA A 61 -5.21 -13.22 -20.23
CA ALA A 61 -5.54 -13.58 -18.85
C ALA A 61 -6.16 -14.98 -18.76
N GLN A 62 -7.09 -15.30 -19.66
CA GLN A 62 -7.71 -16.62 -19.74
C GLN A 62 -6.71 -17.70 -20.14
N GLN A 63 -5.86 -17.44 -21.13
CA GLN A 63 -4.83 -18.38 -21.61
C GLN A 63 -3.83 -18.73 -20.50
N CYS A 64 -3.37 -17.73 -19.74
CA CYS A 64 -2.36 -17.91 -18.70
C CYS A 64 -2.97 -18.23 -17.32
N GLY A 65 -4.30 -18.26 -17.18
CA GLY A 65 -4.98 -18.53 -15.90
C GLY A 65 -4.74 -17.47 -14.83
N VAL A 66 -4.62 -16.20 -15.22
CA VAL A 66 -4.34 -15.06 -14.31
C VAL A 66 -5.45 -14.01 -14.39
N SER A 67 -5.42 -13.01 -13.50
CA SER A 67 -6.36 -11.89 -13.58
C SER A 67 -5.95 -10.89 -14.67
N ARG A 68 -6.94 -10.16 -15.22
CA ARG A 68 -6.68 -9.05 -16.16
C ARG A 68 -5.76 -7.97 -15.58
N GLY A 69 -5.86 -7.73 -14.27
CA GLY A 69 -4.98 -6.79 -13.57
C GLY A 69 -3.52 -7.25 -13.59
N TYR A 70 -3.26 -8.55 -13.44
CA TYR A 70 -1.91 -9.10 -13.51
C TYR A 70 -1.30 -8.96 -14.91
N VAL A 71 -2.07 -9.21 -15.96
CA VAL A 71 -1.61 -9.00 -17.36
C VAL A 71 -1.23 -7.54 -17.61
N ARG A 72 -2.02 -6.59 -17.08
CA ARG A 72 -1.72 -5.16 -17.19
C ARG A 72 -0.40 -4.77 -16.52
N LYS A 73 -0.12 -5.31 -15.32
CA LYS A 73 1.15 -5.08 -14.63
C LYS A 73 2.35 -5.59 -15.45
N VAL A 74 2.19 -6.72 -16.15
CA VAL A 74 3.23 -7.27 -17.03
C VAL A 74 3.39 -6.43 -18.29
N GLU A 75 2.29 -5.96 -18.88
CA GLU A 75 2.29 -5.04 -20.01
C GLU A 75 3.03 -3.74 -19.70
N GLU A 76 2.77 -3.14 -18.53
CA GLU A 76 3.46 -1.93 -18.05
C GLU A 76 4.98 -2.16 -17.98
N GLU A 77 5.42 -3.27 -17.38
CA GLU A 77 6.84 -3.61 -17.31
C GLU A 77 7.47 -3.84 -18.70
N LEU A 78 6.75 -4.50 -19.62
CA LEU A 78 7.22 -4.70 -20.99
C LEU A 78 7.30 -3.39 -21.78
N HIS A 79 6.40 -2.46 -21.52
CA HIS A 79 6.41 -1.15 -22.15
C HIS A 79 7.55 -0.27 -21.61
N GLU A 80 7.75 -0.28 -20.29
CA GLU A 80 8.73 0.58 -19.61
C GLU A 80 10.17 0.05 -19.73
N PHE A 81 10.38 -1.26 -19.57
CA PHE A 81 11.72 -1.87 -19.52
C PHE A 81 12.05 -2.76 -20.72
N GLY A 82 11.08 -3.05 -21.59
CA GLY A 82 11.25 -4.03 -22.67
C GLY A 82 11.37 -5.49 -22.18
N ARG A 83 11.27 -5.73 -20.88
CA ARG A 83 11.38 -7.06 -20.24
C ARG A 83 10.59 -7.09 -18.93
N THR A 84 10.28 -8.28 -18.45
CA THR A 84 9.78 -8.44 -17.08
C THR A 84 10.89 -8.29 -16.07
N LEU A 85 10.58 -7.66 -14.94
CA LEU A 85 11.48 -7.56 -13.80
C LEU A 85 11.23 -8.71 -12.83
N GLN A 86 12.31 -9.25 -12.25
CA GLN A 86 12.19 -10.09 -11.06
C GLN A 86 11.67 -9.26 -9.87
N HIS A 87 11.18 -9.95 -8.85
CA HIS A 87 10.54 -9.28 -7.71
C HIS A 87 11.51 -8.34 -6.97
N ASP A 88 12.76 -8.77 -6.80
CA ASP A 88 13.84 -7.97 -6.21
C ASP A 88 14.26 -6.80 -7.12
N GLU A 89 14.34 -7.01 -8.43
CA GLU A 89 14.63 -5.95 -9.40
C GLU A 89 13.55 -4.87 -9.41
N ARG A 90 12.27 -5.28 -9.34
CA ARG A 90 11.14 -4.34 -9.27
C ARG A 90 11.17 -3.54 -7.98
N ARG A 91 11.45 -4.18 -6.83
CA ARG A 91 11.63 -3.49 -5.55
C ARG A 91 12.78 -2.49 -5.61
N LYS A 92 13.92 -2.87 -6.19
CA LYS A 92 15.06 -1.95 -6.38
C LYS A 92 14.75 -0.80 -7.33
N HIS A 93 14.01 -1.03 -8.42
CA HIS A 93 13.62 0.04 -9.33
C HIS A 93 12.70 1.05 -8.65
N ASN A 94 11.69 0.58 -7.93
CA ASN A 94 10.82 1.45 -7.13
C ASN A 94 11.63 2.25 -6.08
N SER A 95 12.62 1.62 -5.46
CA SER A 95 13.53 2.29 -4.53
C SER A 95 14.47 3.32 -5.21
N LEU A 96 14.96 3.04 -6.42
CA LEU A 96 15.88 3.90 -7.17
C LEU A 96 15.19 5.08 -7.84
N SER A 97 13.96 4.91 -8.36
CA SER A 97 13.15 6.03 -8.86
C SER A 97 12.84 7.04 -7.75
N ASN A 98 12.75 6.57 -6.49
CA ASN A 98 12.37 7.37 -5.34
C ASN A 98 13.58 8.01 -4.60
N THR A 99 14.80 7.50 -4.79
CA THR A 99 16.03 8.05 -4.17
C THR A 99 16.68 9.18 -4.96
N GLY A 100 16.14 9.53 -6.14
CA GLY A 100 16.56 10.69 -6.93
C GLY A 100 16.15 12.06 -6.36
N LEU A 101 15.36 12.10 -5.28
CA LEU A 101 14.97 13.31 -4.56
C LEU A 101 15.82 13.45 -3.28
N CYS A 102 17.10 13.80 -3.42
CA CYS A 102 17.91 14.19 -2.27
C CYS A 102 18.57 15.54 -2.52
N SER A 103 17.88 16.60 -2.09
CA SER A 103 18.46 17.83 -1.50
C SER A 103 17.36 18.89 -1.39
N GLU A 104 17.33 19.55 -0.23
CA GLU A 104 16.50 20.71 0.14
C GLU A 104 15.13 20.38 0.77
N SER A 105 15.08 20.59 2.09
CA SER A 105 13.92 20.96 2.89
C SER A 105 12.55 20.54 2.33
N PHE A 106 12.22 19.25 2.40
CA PHE A 106 10.91 18.78 1.96
C PHE A 106 9.83 19.22 2.96
N SER A 107 9.04 20.22 2.54
CA SER A 107 7.65 20.31 2.96
C SER A 107 7.01 18.98 2.64
N ASN A 108 6.55 18.24 3.66
CA ASN A 108 5.66 17.11 3.45
C ASN A 108 4.49 17.61 2.59
N GLU A 109 4.43 17.25 1.31
CA GLU A 109 3.23 17.49 0.52
C GLU A 109 2.11 16.71 1.20
N ASP A 110 1.07 17.42 1.64
CA ASP A 110 -0.10 16.81 2.28
C ASP A 110 -0.79 15.86 1.29
N ILE A 111 -0.55 14.56 1.43
CA ILE A 111 -1.15 13.55 0.55
C ILE A 111 -2.59 13.31 0.98
N THR A 112 -3.54 13.97 0.31
CA THR A 112 -4.95 13.59 0.39
C THR A 112 -5.24 12.44 -0.57
N HIS A 113 -5.74 11.32 -0.04
CA HIS A 113 -6.14 10.18 -0.87
C HIS A 113 -7.56 10.36 -1.42
N GLU A 114 -7.69 10.46 -2.74
CA GLU A 114 -9.01 10.48 -3.41
C GLU A 114 -9.64 9.07 -3.56
N GLU A 115 -8.85 8.00 -3.37
CA GLU A 115 -9.25 6.61 -3.58
C GLU A 115 -8.97 5.72 -2.36
N LYS A 116 -9.52 4.49 -2.35
CA LYS A 116 -9.24 3.50 -1.30
C LYS A 116 -7.73 3.25 -1.17
N ASN A 117 -7.24 3.27 0.06
CA ASN A 117 -5.87 2.91 0.37
C ASN A 117 -5.67 1.40 0.29
N GLY A 118 -4.72 0.98 -0.54
CA GLY A 118 -4.26 -0.40 -0.69
C GLY A 118 -2.95 -0.63 0.06
N ALA A 119 -2.57 -1.90 0.17
CA ALA A 119 -1.30 -2.30 0.80
C ALA A 119 -0.07 -1.69 0.08
N ASP A 120 -0.16 -1.52 -1.24
CA ASP A 120 0.86 -0.90 -2.09
C ASP A 120 1.06 0.60 -1.78
N LYS A 121 -0.03 1.35 -1.65
CA LYS A 121 0.03 2.78 -1.29
C LYS A 121 0.56 2.97 0.13
N PHE A 122 0.20 2.09 1.06
CA PHE A 122 0.72 2.10 2.42
C PHE A 122 2.24 1.83 2.45
N ALA A 123 2.70 0.79 1.72
CA ALA A 123 4.13 0.48 1.62
C ALA A 123 4.92 1.67 1.06
N LEU A 124 4.41 2.31 0.02
CA LEU A 124 5.04 3.49 -0.58
C LEU A 124 5.17 4.65 0.41
N GLN A 125 4.17 4.91 1.24
CA GLN A 125 4.25 5.96 2.26
C GLN A 125 5.33 5.66 3.30
N LEU A 126 5.48 4.40 3.68
CA LEU A 126 6.50 3.98 4.63
C LEU A 126 7.90 4.09 4.03
N GLU A 127 8.07 3.73 2.76
CA GLU A 127 9.32 3.97 2.01
C GLU A 127 9.66 5.46 1.93
N MET A 128 8.67 6.33 1.66
CA MET A 128 8.86 7.77 1.64
C MET A 128 9.28 8.33 3.01
N ALA A 129 8.66 7.87 4.10
CA ALA A 129 9.03 8.26 5.45
C ALA A 129 10.46 7.81 5.83
N ILE A 130 10.87 6.62 5.41
CA ILE A 130 12.25 6.15 5.60
C ILE A 130 13.21 7.03 4.78
N ALA A 131 12.91 7.27 3.51
CA ALA A 131 13.74 8.08 2.63
C ALA A 131 13.88 9.54 3.11
N SER A 132 12.85 10.08 3.76
CA SER A 132 12.88 11.43 4.35
C SER A 132 13.64 11.49 5.67
N GLY A 133 14.09 10.36 6.22
CA GLY A 133 14.73 10.29 7.54
C GLY A 133 13.76 10.52 8.70
N PHE A 134 12.45 10.28 8.49
CA PHE A 134 11.44 10.43 9.54
C PHE A 134 11.65 9.44 10.69
N PHE A 135 12.03 8.20 10.36
CA PHE A 135 12.30 7.16 11.34
C PHE A 135 13.76 7.18 11.83
N CYS A 136 13.92 6.99 13.13
CA CYS A 136 15.20 6.75 13.78
C CYS A 136 15.32 5.29 14.25
N PRO A 137 16.54 4.71 14.25
CA PRO A 137 16.77 3.43 14.91
C PRO A 137 16.35 3.46 16.38
N GLY A 138 15.58 2.47 16.81
CA GLY A 138 15.00 2.39 18.15
C GLY A 138 13.57 2.92 18.27
N ASP A 139 13.02 3.55 17.22
CA ASP A 139 11.62 3.95 17.20
C ASP A 139 10.68 2.75 17.21
N VAL A 140 9.48 2.96 17.76
CA VAL A 140 8.39 1.98 17.75
C VAL A 140 7.26 2.50 16.88
N HIS A 141 7.01 1.83 15.76
CA HIS A 141 5.88 2.13 14.89
C HIS A 141 4.66 1.32 15.30
N VAL A 142 3.61 1.99 15.76
CA VAL A 142 2.38 1.35 16.24
C VAL A 142 1.30 1.47 15.17
N LEU A 143 0.72 0.34 14.75
CA LEU A 143 -0.37 0.28 13.77
C LEU A 143 -1.60 -0.41 14.34
N ASP A 144 -2.77 -0.05 13.84
CA ASP A 144 -3.96 -0.86 14.05
C ASP A 144 -3.88 -2.18 13.26
N ASN A 145 -4.83 -3.09 13.47
CA ASN A 145 -4.83 -4.40 12.83
C ASN A 145 -5.55 -4.40 11.46
N ALA A 146 -5.43 -3.33 10.68
CA ALA A 146 -6.01 -3.27 9.34
C ALA A 146 -5.29 -4.23 8.37
N SER A 147 -6.06 -4.92 7.51
CA SER A 147 -5.54 -5.94 6.59
C SER A 147 -4.54 -5.41 5.56
N ILE A 148 -4.51 -4.10 5.34
CA ILE A 148 -3.53 -3.44 4.48
C ILE A 148 -2.12 -3.45 5.07
N HIS A 149 -1.96 -3.63 6.39
CA HIS A 149 -0.65 -3.56 7.06
C HIS A 149 0.11 -4.90 7.08
N TYR A 150 -0.57 -6.02 6.90
CA TYR A 150 0.07 -7.36 6.93
C TYR A 150 -0.28 -8.23 5.70
N GLY A 151 -1.21 -7.78 4.87
CA GLY A 151 -1.53 -8.41 3.59
C GLY A 151 -0.78 -7.78 2.43
N GLY A 152 -0.72 -8.46 1.29
CA GLY A 152 -0.12 -7.88 0.09
C GLY A 152 1.39 -7.80 0.17
N ASP A 153 1.89 -6.68 -0.35
CA ASP A 153 3.31 -6.32 -0.37
C ASP A 153 3.91 -6.15 1.05
N ASN A 154 3.06 -6.13 2.09
CA ASN A 154 3.44 -5.92 3.50
C ASN A 154 3.58 -7.22 4.31
N SER A 155 3.64 -8.38 3.66
CA SER A 155 3.76 -9.68 4.37
C SER A 155 5.06 -9.82 5.19
N ASN A 156 6.10 -9.03 4.88
CA ASN A 156 7.39 -9.03 5.55
C ASN A 156 7.74 -7.65 6.14
N LEU A 157 6.72 -6.83 6.43
CA LEU A 157 6.89 -5.43 6.82
C LEU A 157 7.71 -5.25 8.11
N GLU A 158 7.46 -6.09 9.11
CA GLU A 158 8.14 -6.05 10.42
C GLU A 158 9.65 -6.29 10.28
N GLU A 159 10.04 -7.40 9.64
CA GLU A 159 11.45 -7.73 9.37
C GLU A 159 12.12 -6.63 8.53
N TRP A 160 11.42 -6.14 7.50
CA TRP A 160 11.95 -5.09 6.63
C TRP A 160 12.20 -3.77 7.38
N LEU A 161 11.28 -3.32 8.23
CA LEU A 161 11.46 -2.11 9.04
C LEU A 161 12.63 -2.25 10.03
N TYR A 162 12.72 -3.39 10.69
CA TYR A 162 13.77 -3.64 11.66
C TYR A 162 15.15 -3.71 10.99
N ASP A 163 15.28 -4.46 9.90
CA ASP A 163 16.57 -4.65 9.23
C ASP A 163 17.03 -3.42 8.43
N THR A 164 16.10 -2.63 7.90
CA THR A 164 16.44 -1.47 7.06
C THR A 164 16.79 -0.24 7.90
N VAL A 165 16.03 0.02 8.98
CA VAL A 165 16.15 1.27 9.76
C VAL A 165 16.14 1.06 11.28
N GLY A 166 16.05 -0.16 11.79
CA GLY A 166 16.06 -0.44 13.23
C GLY A 166 14.76 -0.05 13.96
N VAL A 167 13.63 -0.02 13.25
CA VAL A 167 12.31 0.33 13.80
C VAL A 167 11.55 -0.92 14.20
N LEU A 168 10.97 -0.93 15.40
CA LEU A 168 10.11 -2.03 15.86
C LEU A 168 8.66 -1.78 15.44
N LEU A 169 8.06 -2.73 14.72
CA LEU A 169 6.64 -2.68 14.37
C LEU A 169 5.78 -3.36 15.45
N VAL A 170 4.75 -2.68 15.93
CA VAL A 170 3.80 -3.21 16.92
C VAL A 170 2.37 -3.05 16.42
N PHE A 171 1.62 -4.14 16.40
CA PHE A 171 0.20 -4.12 16.09
C PHE A 171 -0.65 -4.02 17.36
N LEU A 172 -1.65 -3.14 17.33
CA LEU A 172 -2.65 -3.05 18.39
C LEU A 172 -3.57 -4.28 18.37
N PRO A 173 -4.12 -4.67 19.55
CA PRO A 173 -5.20 -5.65 19.61
C PRO A 173 -6.38 -5.27 18.72
N ALA A 174 -7.06 -6.28 18.17
CA ALA A 174 -8.21 -6.05 17.31
C ALA A 174 -9.32 -5.30 18.08
N ARG A 175 -9.84 -4.22 17.46
CA ARG A 175 -10.91 -3.37 18.02
C ARG A 175 -10.54 -2.67 19.32
N SER A 176 -9.28 -2.24 19.45
CA SER A 176 -8.79 -1.43 20.57
C SER A 176 -8.44 0.01 20.16
N PRO A 177 -9.42 0.83 19.70
CA PRO A 177 -9.17 2.23 19.36
C PRO A 177 -8.71 3.06 20.56
N GLU A 178 -9.04 2.65 21.79
CA GLU A 178 -8.58 3.28 23.04
C GLU A 178 -7.06 3.23 23.23
N LEU A 179 -6.37 2.32 22.53
CA LEU A 179 -4.92 2.18 22.56
C LEU A 179 -4.24 2.93 21.40
N ASN A 180 -4.99 3.59 20.51
CA ASN A 180 -4.43 4.26 19.35
C ASN A 180 -4.47 5.79 19.51
N PRO A 181 -3.33 6.47 19.79
CA PRO A 181 -3.30 7.93 19.97
C PRO A 181 -3.82 8.71 18.76
N ILE A 182 -3.74 8.17 17.54
CA ILE A 182 -4.24 8.87 16.35
C ILE A 182 -5.75 9.10 16.40
N GLU A 183 -6.51 8.24 17.10
CA GLU A 183 -7.95 8.41 17.30
C GLU A 183 -8.25 9.67 18.12
N GLN A 184 -7.36 10.02 19.06
CA GLN A 184 -7.48 11.23 19.85
C GLN A 184 -7.12 12.47 19.02
N VAL A 185 -6.08 12.39 18.18
CA VAL A 185 -5.74 13.45 17.21
C VAL A 185 -6.90 13.69 16.24
N TRP A 186 -7.55 12.63 15.74
CA TRP A 186 -8.73 12.72 14.90
C TRP A 186 -9.90 13.42 15.61
N LYS A 187 -10.14 13.13 16.90
CA LYS A 187 -11.16 13.85 17.68
C LYS A 187 -10.85 15.34 17.79
N ILE A 188 -9.60 15.72 18.00
CA ILE A 188 -9.18 17.14 18.03
C ILE A 188 -9.47 17.79 16.67
N LEU A 189 -9.04 17.16 15.58
CA LEU A 189 -9.26 17.63 14.22
C LEU A 189 -10.75 17.81 13.92
N VAL A 190 -11.57 16.80 14.16
CA VAL A 190 -13.02 16.85 13.90
C VAL A 190 -13.71 17.92 14.75
N ASN A 191 -13.35 18.05 16.03
CA ASN A 191 -13.89 19.08 16.90
C ASN A 191 -13.53 20.50 16.43
N LYS A 192 -12.30 20.71 15.93
CA LYS A 192 -11.87 21.99 15.35
C LYS A 192 -12.57 22.25 14.01
N LEU A 193 -12.69 21.23 13.14
CA LEU A 193 -13.41 21.32 11.86
C LEU A 193 -14.88 21.72 12.03
N GLN A 194 -15.58 21.16 13.02
CA GLN A 194 -16.98 21.49 13.32
C GLN A 194 -17.18 22.96 13.73
N ARG A 195 -16.12 23.65 14.15
CA ARG A 195 -16.15 25.07 14.54
C ARG A 195 -15.80 26.00 13.38
N VAL A 196 -15.35 25.47 12.24
CA VAL A 196 -15.05 26.28 11.05
C VAL A 196 -16.37 26.83 10.48
N PRO A 197 -16.52 28.15 10.33
CA PRO A 197 -17.75 28.74 9.82
C PRO A 197 -18.07 28.23 8.40
N LEU A 198 -19.33 27.85 8.16
CA LEU A 198 -19.78 27.35 6.85
C LEU A 198 -19.55 28.35 5.71
N GLY A 199 -19.56 29.66 6.01
CA GLY A 199 -19.23 30.70 5.03
C GLY A 199 -17.80 30.56 4.49
N VAL A 200 -16.83 30.30 5.38
CA VAL A 200 -15.42 30.09 5.04
C VAL A 200 -15.26 28.83 4.18
N MET A 201 -15.91 27.74 4.59
CA MET A 201 -15.88 26.47 3.85
C MET A 201 -16.45 26.60 2.44
N ARG A 202 -17.55 27.35 2.28
CA ARG A 202 -18.18 27.57 0.97
C ARG A 202 -17.35 28.47 0.06
N SER A 203 -16.62 29.44 0.62
CA SER A 203 -15.77 30.34 -0.16
C SER A 203 -14.47 29.69 -0.65
N ALA A 204 -13.98 28.64 0.03
CA ALA A 204 -12.75 27.95 -0.32
C ALA A 204 -12.88 27.03 -1.56
N GLY A 205 -14.10 26.78 -2.05
CA GLY A 205 -14.33 25.99 -3.25
C GLY A 205 -14.17 24.48 -3.05
N SER A 206 -13.73 23.77 -4.09
CA SER A 206 -13.47 22.32 -4.02
C SER A 206 -12.40 22.01 -2.97
N HIS A 207 -12.52 20.87 -2.28
CA HIS A 207 -11.58 20.41 -1.24
C HIS A 207 -11.46 21.34 -0.01
N ALA A 208 -12.42 22.24 0.24
CA ALA A 208 -12.44 23.11 1.41
C ALA A 208 -12.20 22.37 2.75
N CYS A 209 -12.78 21.18 2.92
CA CYS A 209 -12.54 20.34 4.11
C CYS A 209 -11.08 19.90 4.24
N ALA A 210 -10.41 19.58 3.14
CA ALA A 210 -9.01 19.16 3.16
C ALA A 210 -8.10 20.34 3.52
N HIS A 211 -8.32 21.51 2.93
CA HIS A 211 -7.56 22.73 3.26
C HIS A 211 -7.73 23.11 4.74
N ALA A 212 -8.96 23.09 5.26
CA ALA A 212 -9.22 23.34 6.66
C ALA A 212 -8.57 22.28 7.57
N ALA A 213 -8.58 21.01 7.15
CA ALA A 213 -7.95 19.94 7.92
C ALA A 213 -6.43 20.10 8.00
N ILE A 214 -5.77 20.44 6.88
CA ILE A 214 -4.33 20.73 6.83
C ILE A 214 -3.99 21.89 7.76
N GLU A 215 -4.72 23.01 7.66
CA GLU A 215 -4.51 24.17 8.51
C GLU A 215 -4.68 23.79 9.99
N ILE A 216 -5.74 23.07 10.34
CA ILE A 216 -5.98 22.62 11.71
C ILE A 216 -4.86 21.71 12.21
N LEU A 217 -4.45 20.70 11.43
CA LEU A 217 -3.38 19.77 11.80
C LEU A 217 -2.07 20.51 12.05
N SER A 218 -1.76 21.54 11.23
CA SER A 218 -0.58 22.39 11.43
C SER A 218 -0.58 23.20 12.74
N THR A 219 -1.75 23.37 13.35
CA THR A 219 -1.91 24.06 14.64
C THR A 219 -1.94 23.12 15.85
N ILE A 220 -1.93 21.80 15.64
CA ILE A 220 -1.91 20.84 16.75
C ILE A 220 -0.53 20.90 17.41
N THR A 221 -0.50 21.18 18.72
CA THR A 221 0.76 21.35 19.45
C THR A 221 1.32 20.01 19.92
N HIS A 222 2.62 19.97 20.24
CA HIS A 222 3.23 18.81 20.86
C HIS A 222 2.58 18.47 22.21
N GLU A 223 2.15 19.46 22.98
CA GLU A 223 1.43 19.24 24.26
C GLU A 223 0.07 18.54 24.03
N GLU A 224 -0.68 18.94 22.99
CA GLU A 224 -1.92 18.26 22.60
C GLU A 224 -1.65 16.80 22.19
N VAL A 225 -0.57 16.55 21.42
CA VAL A 225 -0.16 15.20 21.03
C VAL A 225 0.27 14.36 22.23
N GLU A 226 1.10 14.88 23.13
CA GLU A 226 1.48 14.21 24.37
C GLU A 226 0.24 13.84 25.21
N GLY A 227 -0.75 14.74 25.28
CA GLY A 227 -2.03 14.46 25.94
C GLY A 227 -2.76 13.25 25.32
N CYS A 228 -2.67 13.06 24.01
CA CYS A 228 -3.21 11.88 23.32
C CYS A 228 -2.50 10.59 23.75
N TYR A 229 -1.16 10.62 23.85
CA TYR A 229 -0.38 9.47 24.32
C TYR A 229 -0.63 9.15 25.80
N ARG A 230 -0.73 10.16 26.67
CA ARG A 230 -1.10 9.99 28.09
C ARG A 230 -2.49 9.36 28.23
N TYR A 231 -3.45 9.80 27.41
CA TYR A 231 -4.80 9.23 27.40
C TYR A 231 -4.78 7.71 27.10
N CYS A 232 -3.87 7.27 26.23
CA CYS A 232 -3.69 5.87 25.87
C CYS A 232 -2.70 5.11 26.80
N ASN A 233 -2.24 5.73 27.90
CA ASN A 233 -1.29 5.17 28.88
C ASN A 233 0.13 4.87 28.34
N TYR A 234 0.62 5.64 27.36
CA TYR A 234 1.99 5.51 26.86
C TYR A 234 3.01 6.38 27.63
N LEU A 235 2.54 7.46 28.29
CA LEU A 235 3.32 8.46 29.02
C LEU A 235 2.64 8.76 30.36
#